data_AF-A0A7W3R6R3-F1
#
_entry.id   AF-A0A7W3R6R3-F1
#
_cell.length_a   1.000
_cell.length_b   1.000
_cell.length_c   1.000
_cell.angle_alpha   90.00
_cell.angle_beta   90.00
_cell.angle_gamma   90.00
#
_symmetry.space_group_name_H-M   'P 1'
#
loop_
_entity.id
_entity.type
_entity.pdbx_description
1 polymer ?
#
loop_
_entity_poly.entity_id
_entity_poly.type
_entity_poly.pdbx_seq_one_letter_code
_entity_poly.pdbx_strand_id
1 'polypeptide(L)'
;MGNGNELRVYPKALKRSKAGFEDGAATLKKIFDRVESRLAAEGKCWGADKTGKAFEKEYLPASEKMMDAGPKVSKSLRDIAKGIDMMAKNYVSAEESSKIT
;
A
#
# COMPACT_ATOMS: atom_id res chain seq x y z
N MET A 1 12.64 -13.46 36.17
CA MET A 1 11.31 -13.86 35.65
C MET A 1 10.35 -12.74 36.00
N GLY A 2 9.73 -12.09 34.99
CA GLY A 2 8.82 -10.95 35.20
C GLY A 2 7.37 -11.41 35.25
N ASN A 3 6.61 -10.90 36.22
CA ASN A 3 5.27 -11.35 36.56
C ASN A 3 4.21 -10.74 35.61
N GLY A 4 3.70 -11.54 34.67
CA GLY A 4 2.28 -11.66 34.28
C GLY A 4 1.43 -10.51 33.73
N ASN A 5 1.73 -9.22 33.96
CA ASN A 5 0.74 -8.13 33.72
C ASN A 5 1.26 -6.90 32.93
N GLU A 6 2.30 -7.06 32.10
CA GLU A 6 2.80 -5.96 31.25
C GLU A 6 2.60 -6.32 29.77
N LEU A 7 1.79 -5.53 29.05
CA LEU A 7 1.72 -5.54 27.58
C LEU A 7 3.04 -5.01 27.02
N ARG A 8 4.07 -5.85 26.97
CA ARG A 8 5.34 -5.52 26.31
C ARG A 8 5.15 -5.47 24.81
N VAL A 9 4.80 -4.30 24.31
CA VAL A 9 4.87 -4.02 22.89
C VAL A 9 6.33 -4.00 22.48
N TYR A 10 6.70 -4.88 21.56
CA TYR A 10 8.06 -4.94 21.01
C TYR A 10 8.22 -3.82 19.96
N PRO A 11 8.83 -2.67 20.30
CA PRO A 11 8.80 -1.51 19.41
C PRO A 11 9.62 -1.77 18.13
N LYS A 12 10.63 -2.65 18.22
CA LYS A 12 11.41 -3.14 17.07
C LYS A 12 10.55 -3.97 16.10
N ALA A 13 9.59 -4.75 16.60
CA ALA A 13 8.70 -5.54 15.74
C ALA A 13 7.72 -4.62 15.00
N LEU A 14 7.10 -3.66 15.70
CA LEU A 14 6.20 -2.67 15.07
C LEU A 14 6.93 -1.79 14.04
N LYS A 15 8.15 -1.33 14.34
CA LYS A 15 8.97 -0.57 13.37
C LYS A 15 9.28 -1.39 12.12
N ARG A 16 9.63 -2.68 12.26
CA ARG A 16 9.86 -3.56 11.11
C ARG A 16 8.60 -3.81 10.29
N SER A 17 7.45 -4.03 10.94
CA SER A 17 6.18 -4.18 10.24
C SER A 17 5.81 -2.93 9.46
N LYS A 18 5.95 -1.74 10.08
CA LYS A 18 5.75 -0.44 9.40
C LYS A 18 6.61 -0.33 8.13
N ALA A 19 7.92 -0.59 8.25
CA ALA A 19 8.85 -0.52 7.12
C ALA A 19 8.42 -1.47 5.98
N GLY A 20 8.03 -2.71 6.29
CA GLY A 20 7.54 -3.65 5.29
C GLY A 20 6.30 -3.17 4.53
N PHE A 21 5.35 -2.51 5.22
CA PHE A 21 4.18 -1.91 4.57
C PHE A 21 4.53 -0.69 3.72
N GLU A 22 5.47 0.16 4.17
CA GLU A 22 5.95 1.32 3.40
C GLU A 22 6.69 0.87 2.13
N ASP A 23 7.59 -0.11 2.25
CA ASP A 23 8.35 -0.67 1.13
C ASP A 23 7.43 -1.35 0.11
N GLY A 24 6.48 -2.15 0.58
CA GLY A 24 5.47 -2.78 -0.26
C GLY A 24 4.61 -1.76 -1.00
N ALA A 25 4.16 -0.71 -0.30
CA ALA A 25 3.39 0.37 -0.90
C ALA A 25 4.17 1.13 -1.97
N ALA A 26 5.43 1.45 -1.70
CA ALA A 26 6.32 2.16 -2.63
C ALA A 26 6.62 1.30 -3.88
N THR A 27 6.87 0.01 -3.68
CA THR A 27 7.11 -0.95 -4.76
C THR A 27 5.88 -1.06 -5.66
N LEU A 28 4.69 -1.23 -5.07
CA LEU A 28 3.45 -1.32 -5.83
C LEU A 28 3.19 -0.05 -6.64
N LYS A 29 3.40 1.14 -6.05
CA LYS A 29 3.26 2.41 -6.76
C LYS A 29 4.18 2.46 -7.99
N LYS A 30 5.47 2.13 -7.81
CA LYS A 30 6.45 2.14 -8.90
C LYS A 30 6.07 1.20 -10.05
N ILE A 31 5.49 0.04 -9.74
CA ILE A 31 5.02 -0.91 -10.76
C ILE A 31 3.88 -0.28 -11.57
N PHE A 32 2.86 0.26 -10.90
CA PHE A 32 1.73 0.89 -11.59
C PHE A 32 2.14 2.11 -12.40
N ASP A 33 2.98 2.99 -11.85
CA ASP A 33 3.51 4.15 -12.58
C ASP A 33 4.25 3.71 -13.86
N ARG A 34 5.02 2.62 -13.80
CA ARG A 34 5.73 2.06 -14.96
C ARG A 34 4.76 1.47 -15.99
N VAL A 35 3.76 0.72 -15.56
CA VAL A 35 2.77 0.12 -16.47
C VAL A 35 1.96 1.22 -17.16
N GLU A 36 1.45 2.19 -16.41
CA GLU A 36 0.70 3.33 -16.93
C GLU A 36 1.53 4.10 -17.97
N SER A 37 2.79 4.43 -17.64
CA SER A 37 3.69 5.11 -18.57
C SER A 37 3.94 4.33 -19.86
N ARG A 38 4.08 2.99 -19.78
CA ARG A 38 4.30 2.13 -20.95
C ARG A 38 3.05 2.03 -21.82
N LEU A 39 1.88 1.83 -21.21
CA LEU A 39 0.60 1.76 -21.93
C LEU A 39 0.28 3.09 -22.62
N ALA A 40 0.49 4.21 -21.93
CA ALA A 40 0.29 5.54 -22.51
C ALA A 40 1.22 5.81 -23.71
N ALA A 41 2.45 5.29 -23.67
CA ALA A 41 3.42 5.43 -24.76
C ALA A 41 3.07 4.58 -26.00
N GLU A 42 2.45 3.40 -25.82
CA GLU A 42 1.99 2.56 -26.94
C GLU A 42 0.72 3.11 -27.60
N GLY A 43 -0.16 3.77 -26.83
CA GLY A 43 -1.45 4.21 -27.32
C GLY A 43 -2.34 3.02 -27.74
N LYS A 44 -3.21 3.22 -28.74
CA LYS A 44 -4.04 2.14 -29.26
C LYS A 44 -3.19 1.21 -30.12
N CYS A 45 -2.80 0.06 -29.57
CA CYS A 45 -2.03 -0.96 -30.28
C CYS A 45 -2.89 -1.90 -31.14
N TRP A 46 -4.21 -1.78 -31.07
CA TRP A 46 -5.17 -2.52 -31.90
C TRP A 46 -5.63 -1.69 -33.10
N GLY A 47 -5.91 -2.37 -34.22
CA GLY A 47 -6.38 -1.74 -35.45
C GLY A 47 -7.81 -1.18 -35.35
N ALA A 48 -8.20 -0.36 -36.32
CA ALA A 48 -9.56 0.20 -36.41
C ALA A 48 -10.60 -0.76 -37.03
N ASP A 49 -10.21 -2.00 -37.32
CA ASP A 49 -11.08 -3.03 -37.87
C ASP A 49 -12.10 -3.56 -36.84
N LYS A 50 -12.99 -4.46 -37.28
CA LYS A 50 -14.04 -5.03 -36.42
C LYS A 50 -13.45 -5.76 -35.20
N THR A 51 -12.33 -6.44 -35.36
CA THR A 51 -11.66 -7.19 -34.29
C THR A 51 -11.02 -6.24 -33.29
N GLY A 52 -10.30 -5.22 -33.75
CA GLY A 52 -9.68 -4.23 -32.89
C GLY A 52 -10.70 -3.39 -32.12
N LYS A 53 -11.82 -3.01 -32.74
CA LYS A 53 -12.94 -2.35 -32.04
C LYS A 53 -13.60 -3.25 -31.00
N ALA A 54 -13.75 -4.54 -31.29
CA ALA A 54 -14.30 -5.50 -30.33
C ALA A 54 -13.37 -5.70 -29.13
N PHE A 55 -12.06 -5.75 -29.37
CA PHE A 55 -11.05 -5.78 -28.31
C PHE A 55 -11.07 -4.51 -27.46
N GLU A 56 -11.07 -3.33 -28.11
CA GLU A 56 -11.10 -2.02 -27.43
C GLU A 56 -12.26 -1.92 -26.43
N LYS A 57 -13.44 -2.35 -26.85
CA LYS A 57 -14.67 -2.26 -26.08
C LYS A 57 -14.56 -2.93 -24.70
N GLU A 58 -13.86 -4.06 -24.62
CA GLU A 58 -13.73 -4.83 -23.38
C GLU A 58 -12.42 -4.51 -22.65
N TYR A 59 -11.32 -4.35 -23.38
CA TYR A 59 -10.00 -4.14 -22.81
C TYR A 59 -9.85 -2.75 -22.18
N LEU A 60 -10.24 -1.68 -22.90
CA LEU A 60 -9.96 -0.31 -22.45
C LEU A 60 -10.60 -0.03 -21.07
N PRO A 61 -11.90 -0.27 -20.84
CA PRO A 61 -12.51 -0.02 -19.53
C PRO A 61 -11.91 -0.88 -18.40
N ALA A 62 -11.59 -2.15 -18.70
CA ALA A 62 -10.99 -3.05 -17.73
C ALA A 62 -9.57 -2.58 -17.33
N SER A 63 -8.79 -2.14 -18.31
CA SER A 63 -7.43 -1.62 -18.10
C SER A 63 -7.45 -0.32 -17.28
N GLU A 64 -8.35 0.61 -17.59
CA GLU A 64 -8.53 1.87 -16.85
C GLU A 64 -8.93 1.61 -15.40
N LYS A 65 -9.88 0.69 -15.18
CA LYS A 65 -10.29 0.29 -13.81
C LYS A 65 -9.14 -0.33 -13.03
N MET A 66 -8.29 -1.12 -13.67
CA MET A 66 -7.10 -1.70 -13.03
C MET A 66 -6.09 -0.60 -12.68
N MET A 67 -5.85 0.34 -13.59
CA MET A 67 -4.92 1.46 -13.37
C MET A 67 -5.41 2.40 -12.26
N ASP A 68 -6.71 2.62 -12.12
CA ASP A 68 -7.29 3.41 -11.02
C ASP A 68 -7.24 2.68 -9.66
N ALA A 69 -7.34 1.34 -9.65
CA ALA A 69 -7.29 0.55 -8.42
C ALA A 69 -5.89 0.45 -7.81
N GLY A 70 -4.84 0.37 -8.64
CA GLY A 70 -3.46 0.18 -8.18
C GLY A 70 -2.96 1.22 -7.18
N PRO A 71 -3.05 2.53 -7.49
CA PRO A 71 -2.70 3.61 -6.57
C PRO A 71 -3.49 3.56 -5.26
N LYS A 72 -4.76 3.13 -5.28
CA LYS A 72 -5.60 2.99 -4.08
C LYS A 72 -5.06 1.90 -3.16
N VAL A 73 -4.61 0.76 -3.69
CA VAL A 73 -3.98 -0.31 -2.89
C VAL A 73 -2.66 0.18 -2.27
N SER A 74 -1.82 0.87 -3.03
CA SER A 74 -0.59 1.47 -2.50
C SER A 74 -0.88 2.46 -1.36
N LYS A 75 -1.94 3.27 -1.50
CA LYS A 75 -2.37 4.19 -0.45
C LYS A 75 -2.83 3.42 0.80
N SER A 76 -3.67 2.40 0.65
CA SER A 76 -4.15 1.58 1.78
C SER A 76 -3.00 0.93 2.56
N LEU A 77 -1.97 0.43 1.88
CA LEU A 77 -0.77 -0.11 2.54
C LEU A 77 -0.02 0.95 3.36
N ARG A 78 0.08 2.19 2.86
CA ARG A 78 0.65 3.31 3.64
C ARG A 78 -0.22 3.69 4.84
N ASP A 79 -1.53 3.64 4.70
CA ASP A 79 -2.44 3.96 5.80
C ASP A 79 -2.37 2.90 6.91
N ILE A 80 -2.16 1.62 6.56
CA ILE A 80 -1.82 0.56 7.54
C ILE A 80 -0.51 0.88 8.25
N ALA A 81 0.54 1.28 7.52
CA ALA A 81 1.83 1.64 8.12
C ALA A 81 1.70 2.81 9.12
N LYS A 82 0.88 3.82 8.79
CA LYS A 82 0.55 4.93 9.72
C LYS A 82 -0.19 4.42 10.96
N GLY A 83 -1.15 3.50 10.80
CA GLY A 83 -1.86 2.87 11.91
C GLY A 83 -0.92 2.19 12.89
N ILE A 84 0.05 1.42 12.37
CA ILE A 84 1.09 0.76 13.16
C ILE A 84 1.97 1.77 13.90
N ASP A 85 2.33 2.88 13.25
CA ASP A 85 3.11 3.96 13.85
C ASP A 85 2.36 4.65 15.01
N MET A 86 1.06 4.92 14.81
CA MET A 86 0.19 5.49 15.85
C MET A 86 0.03 4.55 17.03
N MET A 87 -0.18 3.25 16.80
CA MET A 87 -0.22 2.25 17.87
C MET A 87 1.09 2.27 18.66
N ALA A 88 2.25 2.21 17.98
CA ALA A 88 3.56 2.23 18.64
C ALA A 88 3.75 3.46 19.53
N LYS A 89 3.36 4.65 19.05
CA LYS A 89 3.42 5.91 19.81
C LYS A 89 2.51 5.88 21.03
N ASN A 90 1.27 5.43 20.87
CA ASN A 90 0.29 5.34 21.97
C ASN A 90 0.78 4.39 23.07
N TYR A 91 1.42 3.28 22.71
CA TYR A 91 2.00 2.35 23.68
C TYR A 91 3.18 2.97 24.45
N VAL A 92 4.11 3.65 23.78
CA VAL A 92 5.22 4.35 24.46
C VAL A 92 4.68 5.42 25.41
N SER A 93 3.71 6.21 24.96
CA SER A 93 3.08 7.23 25.81
C SER A 93 2.36 6.62 27.02
N ALA A 94 1.67 5.49 26.84
CA ALA A 94 1.02 4.78 27.94
C ALA A 94 2.05 4.28 28.96
N GLU A 95 3.14 3.65 28.52
CA GLU A 95 4.24 3.23 29.41
C GLU A 95 4.89 4.40 30.16
N GLU A 96 5.14 5.54 29.49
CA GLU A 96 5.68 6.74 30.12
C GLU A 96 4.72 7.32 31.16
N SER A 97 3.42 7.36 30.87
CA SER A 97 2.40 7.83 31.82
C SER A 97 2.20 6.91 33.02
N SER A 98 2.45 5.60 32.86
CA SER A 98 2.40 4.62 33.95
C SER A 98 3.67 4.60 34.82
N LYS A 99 4.77 5.25 34.39
CA LYS A 99 6.04 5.33 35.13
C LYS A 99 6.13 6.51 36.11
N ILE A 100 5.00 7.14 36.46
CA ILE A 100 4.96 8.17 37.50
C ILE A 100 4.97 7.49 38.89
N THR A 101 5.98 7.85 39.68
CA THR A 101 6.27 7.49 41.09
C THR A 101 5.10 7.56 42.05
#